data_AF-A0A2E2V3T6-F1
#
_entry.id   AF-A0A2E2V3T6-F1
#
_cell.length_a   1.000
_cell.length_b   1.000
_cell.length_c   1.000
_cell.angle_alpha   90.00
_cell.angle_beta   90.00
_cell.angle_gamma   90.00
#
_symmetry.space_group_name_H-M   'P 1'
#
loop_
_entity.id
_entity.type
_entity.pdbx_description
1 polymer ?
#
loop_
_entity_poly.entity_id
_entity_poly.type
_entity_poly.pdbx_seq_one_letter_code
_entity_poly.pdbx_strand_id
1 'polypeptide(L)'
;MDKKNIGIVLIVLGGVDLLMWLFSASGYGWLEYVVGVNIVSEYAAIFMIIGGFALYKKGKALDSAEVDEVLDLDTDEKIVFKQVSADTIVTITNKKIIYRNFGIDENVVNNHADILTDEKSIILFNDIKSVVAVRTKDTATSKLGGVLNLEFGIQIQLKDGMKYNLPTAKSELLCAHISKYL
;
A
#
# COMPACT_ATOMS: atom_id res chain seq x y z
N MET A 1 7.35 17.42 -8.02
CA MET A 1 8.17 16.36 -8.63
C MET A 1 7.50 15.04 -8.32
N ASP A 2 7.16 14.25 -9.34
CA ASP A 2 6.46 12.96 -9.17
C ASP A 2 7.27 12.02 -8.25
N LYS A 3 6.60 11.37 -7.29
CA LYS A 3 7.22 10.43 -6.34
C LYS A 3 7.90 9.27 -7.07
N LYS A 4 7.37 8.86 -8.23
CA LYS A 4 8.00 7.89 -9.13
C LYS A 4 9.37 8.37 -9.62
N ASN A 5 9.44 9.62 -10.07
CA ASN A 5 10.67 10.24 -10.57
C ASN A 5 11.69 10.44 -9.45
N ILE A 6 11.24 10.82 -8.24
CA ILE A 6 12.10 10.85 -7.04
C ILE A 6 12.66 9.45 -6.74
N GLY A 7 11.81 8.42 -6.82
CA GLY A 7 12.23 7.04 -6.61
C GLY A 7 13.29 6.58 -7.61
N ILE A 8 13.10 6.87 -8.90
CA ILE A 8 14.08 6.57 -9.96
C ILE A 8 15.41 7.29 -9.68
N VAL A 9 15.36 8.59 -9.34
CA VAL A 9 16.57 9.37 -9.04
C VAL A 9 17.32 8.76 -7.85
N LEU A 10 16.64 8.35 -6.78
CA LEU A 10 17.27 7.70 -5.63
C LEU A 10 17.92 6.36 -5.98
N ILE A 11 17.26 5.53 -6.80
CA ILE A 11 17.82 4.26 -7.26
C ILE A 11 19.08 4.50 -8.10
N VAL A 12 19.03 5.45 -9.04
CA VAL A 12 20.17 5.77 -9.91
C VAL A 12 21.33 6.33 -9.09
N LEU A 13 21.07 7.27 -8.18
CA LEU A 13 22.11 7.86 -7.33
C LEU A 13 22.76 6.85 -6.41
N GLY A 14 21.98 5.97 -5.76
CA GLY A 14 22.52 4.89 -4.93
C GLY A 14 23.26 3.83 -5.76
N GLY A 15 22.76 3.48 -6.95
CA GLY A 15 23.42 2.53 -7.84
C GLY A 15 24.76 3.05 -8.38
N VAL A 16 24.83 4.34 -8.75
CA VAL A 16 26.08 4.99 -9.15
C VAL A 16 27.08 5.01 -8.00
N ASP A 17 26.62 5.23 -6.76
CA ASP A 17 27.48 5.20 -5.57
C ASP A 17 28.14 3.83 -5.38
N LEU A 18 27.34 2.75 -5.39
CA LEU A 18 27.84 1.38 -5.26
C LEU A 18 28.78 0.99 -6.40
N LEU A 19 28.48 1.41 -7.63
CA LEU A 19 29.37 1.16 -8.78
C LEU A 19 30.71 1.85 -8.61
N MET A 20 30.74 3.11 -8.17
CA MET A 20 32.01 3.78 -7.90
C MET A 20 32.77 3.13 -6.76
N TRP A 21 32.07 2.61 -5.75
CA TRP A 21 32.72 1.86 -4.67
C TRP A 21 33.39 0.57 -5.19
N LEU A 22 32.71 -0.17 -6.06
CA LEU A 22 33.21 -1.39 -6.71
C LEU A 22 34.40 -1.16 -7.66
N PHE A 23 34.43 -0.01 -8.36
CA PHE A 23 35.41 0.28 -9.41
C PHE A 23 36.48 1.31 -9.04
N SER A 24 36.34 2.01 -7.91
CA SER A 24 37.34 2.96 -7.45
C SER A 24 38.47 2.23 -6.72
N ALA A 25 39.71 2.49 -7.14
CA ALA A 25 40.91 1.99 -6.46
C ALA A 25 41.03 2.49 -5.01
N SER A 26 40.27 3.53 -4.65
CA SER A 26 40.20 4.12 -3.32
C SER A 26 39.18 3.46 -2.40
N GLY A 27 38.29 2.61 -2.92
CA GLY A 27 37.22 1.99 -2.13
C GLY A 27 36.22 3.02 -1.60
N TYR A 28 35.91 4.05 -2.40
CA TYR A 28 35.02 5.14 -2.00
C TYR A 28 33.90 5.44 -3.01
N GLY A 29 32.71 5.77 -2.51
CA GLY A 29 31.54 6.22 -3.25
C GLY A 29 31.45 7.75 -3.35
N TRP A 30 30.56 8.29 -4.19
CA TRP A 30 30.38 9.74 -4.34
C TRP A 30 29.78 10.36 -3.08
N LEU A 31 29.00 9.58 -2.32
CA LEU A 31 28.46 9.98 -1.04
C LEU A 31 29.58 10.36 -0.06
N GLU A 32 30.70 9.64 -0.04
CA GLU A 32 31.81 9.95 0.88
C GLU A 32 32.51 11.26 0.54
N TYR A 33 32.50 11.65 -0.73
CA TYR A 33 32.98 12.97 -1.15
C TYR A 33 32.06 14.11 -0.71
N VAL A 34 30.78 13.83 -0.41
CA VAL A 34 29.77 14.82 -0.02
C VAL A 34 29.59 14.90 1.49
N VAL A 35 29.50 13.76 2.19
CA VAL A 35 29.24 13.68 3.64
C VAL A 35 30.47 13.37 4.50
N GLY A 36 31.63 13.13 3.87
CA GLY A 36 32.89 12.83 4.56
C GLY A 36 33.06 11.34 4.88
N VAL A 37 34.32 10.93 5.06
CA VAL A 37 34.71 9.51 5.20
C VAL A 37 34.28 8.96 6.56
N ASN A 38 33.26 8.08 6.57
CA ASN A 38 32.93 7.16 7.65
C ASN A 38 31.91 6.11 7.15
N ILE A 39 31.85 4.96 7.86
CA ILE A 39 31.09 3.70 7.65
C ILE A 39 29.60 3.87 7.25
N VAL A 40 29.06 5.08 7.27
CA VAL A 40 27.66 5.41 6.98
C VAL A 40 27.34 5.43 5.47
N SER A 41 28.33 5.55 4.58
CA SER A 41 28.14 5.77 3.14
C SER A 41 27.53 4.56 2.40
N GLU A 42 28.08 3.36 2.59
CA GLU A 42 27.65 2.14 1.89
C GLU A 42 26.20 1.78 2.28
N TYR A 43 25.89 1.87 3.58
CA TYR A 43 24.53 1.68 4.07
C TYR A 43 23.58 2.77 3.55
N ALA A 44 24.03 4.02 3.43
CA ALA A 44 23.22 5.10 2.88
C ALA A 44 22.86 4.87 1.41
N ALA A 45 23.78 4.36 0.58
CA ALA A 45 23.50 4.00 -0.80
C ALA A 45 22.44 2.89 -0.90
N ILE A 46 22.55 1.86 -0.06
CA ILE A 46 21.56 0.77 0.01
C ILE A 46 20.19 1.30 0.48
N PHE A 47 20.15 2.15 1.51
CA PHE A 47 18.91 2.78 1.99
C PHE A 47 18.26 3.66 0.91
N MET A 48 19.05 4.39 0.12
CA MET A 48 18.53 5.15 -1.01
C MET A 48 17.93 4.26 -2.10
N ILE A 49 18.57 3.14 -2.43
CA ILE A 49 18.02 2.19 -3.41
C ILE A 49 16.71 1.58 -2.90
N ILE A 50 16.68 1.11 -1.65
CA ILE A 50 15.48 0.51 -1.05
C ILE A 50 14.35 1.53 -0.97
N GLY A 51 14.62 2.72 -0.45
CA GLY A 51 13.64 3.81 -0.36
C GLY A 51 13.16 4.27 -1.73
N GLY A 52 14.07 4.34 -2.71
CA GLY A 52 13.77 4.67 -4.09
C GLY A 52 12.87 3.64 -4.76
N PHE A 53 13.14 2.35 -4.55
CA PHE A 53 12.30 1.26 -5.07
C PHE A 53 10.89 1.28 -4.46
N ALA A 54 10.78 1.55 -3.16
CA ALA A 54 9.50 1.71 -2.48
C ALA A 54 8.69 2.90 -3.03
N LEU A 55 9.35 4.04 -3.29
CA LEU A 55 8.70 5.21 -3.89
C LEU A 55 8.28 4.97 -5.35
N TYR A 56 9.13 4.30 -6.13
CA TYR A 56 8.84 3.94 -7.51
C TYR A 56 7.63 3.00 -7.62
N LYS A 57 7.59 1.93 -6.81
CA LYS A 57 6.44 1.01 -6.76
C LYS A 57 5.14 1.75 -6.42
N LYS A 58 5.16 2.62 -5.40
CA LYS A 58 4.00 3.44 -5.02
C LYS A 58 3.51 4.35 -6.15
N GLY A 59 4.44 5.01 -6.85
CA GLY A 59 4.10 5.88 -7.98
C GLY A 59 3.46 5.10 -9.13
N LYS A 60 4.05 3.94 -9.49
CA LYS A 60 3.51 3.08 -10.54
C LYS A 60 2.12 2.53 -10.20
N ALA A 61 1.91 2.08 -8.97
CA ALA A 61 0.59 1.60 -8.52
C ALA A 61 -0.48 2.71 -8.56
N LEU A 62 -0.09 3.94 -8.23
CA LEU A 62 -0.99 5.09 -8.29
C LEU A 62 -1.36 5.44 -9.75
N ASP A 63 -0.38 5.45 -10.65
CA ASP A 63 -0.61 5.70 -12.08
C ASP A 63 -1.56 4.67 -12.71
N SER A 64 -1.33 3.37 -12.45
CA SER A 64 -2.21 2.30 -12.93
C SER A 64 -3.63 2.44 -12.38
N ALA A 65 -3.76 2.77 -11.10
CA ALA A 65 -5.06 2.88 -10.45
C ALA A 65 -5.88 4.10 -10.89
N GLU A 66 -5.23 5.21 -11.24
CA GLU A 66 -5.90 6.37 -11.82
C GLU A 66 -6.47 6.06 -13.21
N VAL A 67 -5.71 5.34 -14.05
CA VAL A 67 -6.17 4.92 -15.38
C VAL A 67 -7.37 3.98 -15.27
N ASP A 68 -7.28 2.99 -14.38
CA ASP A 68 -8.36 2.00 -14.20
C ASP A 68 -9.60 2.59 -13.53
N GLU A 69 -9.46 3.62 -12.68
CA GLU A 69 -10.60 4.33 -12.07
C GLU A 69 -11.49 5.01 -13.10
N VAL A 70 -10.91 5.62 -14.14
CA VAL A 70 -11.69 6.25 -15.21
C VAL A 70 -12.52 5.23 -15.98
N LEU A 71 -12.01 3.98 -16.10
CA LEU A 71 -12.69 2.91 -16.80
C LEU A 71 -13.81 2.26 -15.97
N ASP A 72 -13.70 2.29 -14.64
CA ASP A 72 -14.59 1.56 -13.73
C ASP A 72 -15.78 2.35 -13.21
N LEU A 73 -15.84 3.66 -13.47
CA LEU A 73 -16.94 4.52 -13.06
C LEU A 73 -18.06 4.50 -14.10
N ASP A 74 -19.28 4.23 -13.64
CA ASP A 74 -20.47 4.39 -14.48
C ASP A 74 -20.74 5.87 -14.76
N THR A 75 -21.55 6.15 -15.78
CA THR A 75 -22.08 7.50 -16.02
C THR A 75 -22.78 8.01 -14.75
N ASP A 76 -22.42 9.23 -14.31
CA ASP A 76 -22.87 9.89 -13.08
C ASP A 76 -22.38 9.29 -11.75
N GLU A 77 -21.47 8.31 -11.78
CA GLU A 77 -20.80 7.81 -10.58
C GLU A 77 -19.68 8.77 -10.17
N LYS A 78 -19.63 9.11 -8.87
CA LYS A 78 -18.65 10.04 -8.31
C LYS A 78 -17.84 9.37 -7.22
N ILE A 79 -16.53 9.58 -7.25
CA ILE A 79 -15.63 9.19 -6.16
C ILE A 79 -15.89 10.12 -4.98
N VAL A 80 -16.30 9.52 -3.86
CA VAL A 80 -16.58 10.21 -2.59
C VAL A 80 -15.33 10.25 -1.74
N PHE A 81 -14.55 9.16 -1.77
CA PHE A 81 -13.33 9.04 -0.99
C PHE A 81 -12.39 8.03 -1.65
N LYS A 82 -11.08 8.29 -1.58
CA LYS A 82 -10.04 7.38 -2.08
C LYS A 82 -8.92 7.31 -1.07
N GLN A 83 -8.55 6.09 -0.70
CA GLN A 83 -7.42 5.82 0.16
C GLN A 83 -6.41 4.93 -0.58
N VAL A 84 -5.18 5.43 -0.66
CA VAL A 84 -4.06 4.73 -1.28
C VAL A 84 -3.08 4.32 -0.20
N SER A 85 -2.81 3.03 -0.11
CA SER A 85 -1.79 2.43 0.76
C SER A 85 -0.61 1.94 -0.09
N ALA A 86 0.37 1.26 0.52
CA ALA A 86 1.51 0.74 -0.23
C ALA A 86 1.09 -0.33 -1.25
N ASP A 87 0.21 -1.24 -0.83
CA ASP A 87 -0.12 -2.44 -1.60
C ASP A 87 -1.62 -2.53 -1.94
N THR A 88 -2.43 -1.59 -1.46
CA THR A 88 -3.89 -1.60 -1.64
C THR A 88 -4.42 -0.21 -1.97
N ILE A 89 -5.50 -0.17 -2.75
CA ILE A 89 -6.28 1.03 -3.02
C ILE A 89 -7.74 0.75 -2.75
N VAL A 90 -8.36 1.61 -1.95
CA VAL A 90 -9.78 1.56 -1.64
C VAL A 90 -10.43 2.82 -2.16
N THR A 91 -11.25 2.67 -3.19
CA THR A 91 -12.00 3.77 -3.79
C THR A 91 -13.47 3.59 -3.48
N ILE A 92 -14.02 4.56 -2.76
CA ILE A 92 -15.44 4.62 -2.37
C ILE A 92 -16.14 5.59 -3.31
N THR A 93 -17.13 5.09 -4.03
CA THR A 93 -18.01 5.92 -4.85
C THR A 93 -19.35 6.15 -4.14
N ASN A 94 -20.27 6.84 -4.81
CA ASN A 94 -21.66 6.94 -4.35
C ASN A 94 -22.51 5.67 -4.58
N LYS A 95 -21.95 4.61 -5.19
CA LYS A 95 -22.68 3.36 -5.49
C LYS A 95 -21.97 2.10 -4.98
N LYS A 96 -20.64 2.07 -5.00
CA LYS A 96 -19.85 0.85 -4.77
C LYS A 96 -18.49 1.17 -4.14
N ILE A 97 -17.86 0.12 -3.65
CA ILE A 97 -16.46 0.11 -3.22
C ILE A 97 -15.67 -0.62 -4.29
N ILE A 98 -14.60 -0.01 -4.78
CA ILE A 98 -13.62 -0.62 -5.65
C ILE A 98 -12.38 -0.86 -4.80
N TYR A 99 -12.11 -2.12 -4.50
CA TYR A 99 -10.91 -2.56 -3.83
C TYR A 99 -9.91 -3.06 -4.86
N ARG A 100 -8.66 -2.63 -4.74
CA ARG A 100 -7.56 -3.15 -5.56
C ARG A 100 -6.38 -3.57 -4.70
N ASN A 101 -5.84 -4.73 -5.02
CA ASN A 101 -4.67 -5.32 -4.39
C ASN A 101 -3.52 -5.37 -5.43
N PHE A 102 -2.41 -4.72 -5.11
CA PHE A 102 -1.22 -4.63 -5.97
C PHE A 102 -0.02 -5.43 -5.43
N GLY A 103 -0.28 -6.37 -4.52
CA GLY A 103 0.76 -7.24 -3.96
C GLY A 103 0.82 -7.19 -2.45
N ILE A 104 -0.30 -7.39 -1.78
CA ILE A 104 -0.32 -7.73 -0.34
C ILE A 104 0.66 -8.88 -0.11
N ASP A 105 1.55 -8.69 0.87
CA ASP A 105 2.56 -9.67 1.27
C ASP A 105 1.89 -11.01 1.63
N GLU A 106 2.44 -12.12 1.13
CA GLU A 106 1.96 -13.48 1.45
C GLU A 106 1.92 -13.74 2.96
N ASN A 107 2.83 -13.12 3.73
CA ASN A 107 2.80 -13.19 5.18
C ASN A 107 1.53 -12.57 5.76
N VAL A 108 1.02 -11.50 5.17
CA VAL A 108 -0.25 -10.89 5.61
C VAL A 108 -1.41 -11.83 5.28
N VAL A 109 -1.41 -12.42 4.08
CA VAL A 109 -2.45 -13.38 3.67
C VAL A 109 -2.48 -14.62 4.56
N ASN A 110 -1.31 -15.17 4.90
CA ASN A 110 -1.21 -16.40 5.69
C ASN A 110 -1.46 -16.20 7.19
N ASN A 111 -1.18 -15.01 7.71
CA ASN A 111 -1.31 -14.71 9.15
C ASN A 111 -2.63 -14.02 9.52
N HIS A 112 -3.50 -13.73 8.55
CA HIS A 112 -4.78 -13.08 8.78
C HIS A 112 -5.91 -13.84 8.09
N ALA A 113 -7.06 -13.93 8.76
CA ALA A 113 -8.24 -14.59 8.20
C ALA A 113 -8.92 -13.73 7.13
N ASP A 114 -9.59 -14.38 6.18
CA ASP A 114 -10.55 -13.77 5.25
C ASP A 114 -10.03 -12.54 4.47
N ILE A 115 -8.74 -12.54 4.12
CA ILE A 115 -8.13 -11.46 3.33
C ILE A 115 -8.62 -11.54 1.90
N LEU A 116 -9.07 -10.39 1.37
CA LEU A 116 -9.42 -10.27 -0.04
C LEU A 116 -8.15 -10.17 -0.89
N THR A 117 -7.82 -11.26 -1.59
CA THR A 117 -6.58 -11.40 -2.37
C THR A 117 -6.71 -11.04 -3.83
N ASP A 118 -7.95 -10.96 -4.36
CA ASP A 118 -8.21 -10.59 -5.75
C ASP A 118 -7.54 -9.26 -6.10
N GLU A 119 -6.93 -9.18 -7.29
CA GLU A 119 -6.29 -7.96 -7.79
C GLU A 119 -7.28 -6.78 -7.82
N LYS A 120 -8.55 -7.08 -8.10
CA LYS A 120 -9.64 -6.12 -8.10
C LYS A 120 -10.94 -6.78 -7.67
N SER A 121 -11.67 -6.11 -6.78
CA SER A 121 -13.00 -6.51 -6.37
C SER A 121 -13.92 -5.29 -6.30
N ILE A 122 -15.15 -5.45 -6.79
CA ILE A 122 -16.19 -4.43 -6.74
C ILE A 122 -17.27 -4.92 -5.79
N ILE A 123 -17.55 -4.15 -4.75
CA ILE A 123 -18.53 -4.48 -3.72
C ILE A 123 -19.61 -3.40 -3.74
N LEU A 124 -20.85 -3.77 -4.08
CA LEU A 124 -21.98 -2.84 -4.08
C LEU A 124 -22.44 -2.60 -2.64
N PHE A 125 -22.83 -1.37 -2.29
CA PHE A 125 -23.34 -1.09 -0.94
C PHE A 125 -24.57 -1.93 -0.58
N ASN A 126 -25.40 -2.25 -1.58
CA ASN A 126 -26.59 -3.09 -1.39
C ASN A 126 -26.26 -4.51 -0.91
N ASP A 127 -25.05 -5.02 -1.15
CA ASP A 127 -24.64 -6.37 -0.75
C ASP A 127 -23.99 -6.39 0.63
N ILE A 128 -23.64 -5.22 1.17
CA ILE A 128 -22.98 -5.07 2.45
C ILE A 128 -24.03 -5.08 3.57
N LYS A 129 -23.76 -5.89 4.60
CA LYS A 129 -24.54 -5.94 5.84
C LYS A 129 -23.97 -4.99 6.88
N SER A 130 -22.65 -4.96 7.04
CA SER A 130 -21.96 -4.09 7.97
C SER A 130 -20.51 -3.86 7.57
N VAL A 131 -19.94 -2.75 8.05
CA VAL A 131 -18.53 -2.42 7.93
C VAL A 131 -17.99 -2.00 9.29
N VAL A 132 -16.82 -2.50 9.66
CA VAL A 132 -16.16 -2.16 10.93
C VAL A 132 -14.66 -1.99 10.74
N ALA A 133 -14.06 -1.05 11.48
CA ALA A 133 -12.62 -0.93 11.54
C ALA A 133 -12.06 -2.08 12.38
N VAL A 134 -11.04 -2.76 11.88
CA VAL A 134 -10.43 -3.92 12.53
C VAL A 134 -8.95 -3.68 12.78
N ARG A 135 -8.47 -4.28 13.88
CA ARG A 135 -7.07 -4.26 14.29
C ARG A 135 -6.42 -5.60 14.01
N THR A 136 -5.10 -5.67 14.08
CA THR A 136 -4.32 -6.89 13.85
C THR A 136 -4.84 -8.05 14.71
N LYS A 137 -5.10 -7.80 15.99
CA LYS A 137 -5.67 -8.79 16.93
C LYS A 137 -7.01 -9.41 16.49
N ASP A 138 -7.82 -8.68 15.71
CA ASP A 138 -9.18 -9.09 15.35
C ASP A 138 -9.16 -10.00 14.10
N THR A 139 -8.06 -9.98 13.36
CA THR A 139 -7.90 -10.71 12.08
C THR A 139 -6.78 -11.74 12.13
N ALA A 140 -5.86 -11.65 13.09
CA ALA A 140 -4.70 -12.53 13.19
C ALA A 140 -5.08 -14.00 13.46
N THR A 141 -4.45 -14.92 12.74
CA THR A 141 -4.58 -16.38 12.93
C THR A 141 -3.61 -16.92 13.99
N SER A 142 -2.57 -16.16 14.31
CA SER A 142 -1.54 -16.55 15.29
C SER A 142 -1.78 -15.96 16.68
N LYS A 143 -1.37 -16.69 17.73
CA LYS A 143 -1.46 -16.23 19.14
C LYS A 143 -0.71 -14.92 19.38
N LEU A 144 0.45 -14.72 18.73
CA LEU A 144 1.26 -13.52 18.91
C LEU A 144 0.64 -12.31 18.21
N GLY A 145 0.07 -12.51 17.02
CA GLY A 145 -0.70 -11.48 16.31
C GLY A 145 -1.97 -11.06 17.06
N GLY A 146 -2.61 -12.00 17.77
CA GLY A 146 -3.77 -11.75 18.62
C GLY A 146 -3.54 -10.78 19.79
N VAL A 147 -2.28 -10.48 20.14
CA VAL A 147 -1.93 -9.52 21.20
C VAL A 147 -1.62 -8.12 20.62
N LEU A 148 -1.38 -8.03 19.31
CA LEU A 148 -1.04 -6.78 18.64
C LEU A 148 -2.28 -5.94 18.37
N ASN A 149 -2.35 -4.77 18.99
CA ASN A 149 -3.48 -3.84 18.87
C ASN A 149 -3.18 -2.71 17.87
N LEU A 150 -2.59 -3.06 16.73
CA LEU A 150 -2.25 -2.11 15.66
C LEU A 150 -3.41 -1.99 14.66
N GLU A 151 -3.51 -0.84 14.00
CA GLU A 151 -4.46 -0.65 12.90
C GLU A 151 -4.14 -1.63 11.77
N PHE A 152 -5.17 -2.35 11.30
CA PHE A 152 -5.03 -3.29 10.19
C PHE A 152 -5.80 -2.81 8.95
N GLY A 153 -7.07 -2.46 9.13
CA GLY A 153 -7.92 -2.08 8.01
C GLY A 153 -9.40 -2.15 8.35
N ILE A 154 -10.21 -2.57 7.38
CA ILE A 154 -11.66 -2.69 7.54
C ILE A 154 -12.12 -4.13 7.30
N GLN A 155 -13.15 -4.55 8.02
CA GLN A 155 -13.89 -5.77 7.74
C GLN A 155 -15.23 -5.40 7.13
N ILE A 156 -15.51 -5.96 5.97
CA ILE A 156 -16.81 -5.87 5.30
C ILE A 156 -17.50 -7.20 5.48
N GLN A 157 -18.68 -7.19 6.10
CA GLN A 157 -19.56 -8.35 6.14
C GLN A 157 -20.64 -8.18 5.09
N LEU A 158 -20.78 -9.16 4.20
CA LEU A 158 -21.83 -9.21 3.20
C LEU A 158 -23.12 -9.82 3.77
N LYS A 159 -24.24 -9.59 3.09
CA LYS A 159 -25.57 -10.09 3.46
C LYS A 159 -25.68 -11.62 3.38
N ASP A 160 -24.88 -12.26 2.53
CA ASP A 160 -24.78 -13.73 2.43
C ASP A 160 -23.99 -14.37 3.59
N GLY A 161 -23.37 -13.56 4.45
CA GLY A 161 -22.58 -14.01 5.59
C GLY A 161 -21.07 -14.04 5.35
N MET A 162 -20.61 -13.84 4.11
CA MET A 162 -19.19 -13.71 3.79
C MET A 162 -18.57 -12.52 4.52
N LYS A 163 -17.31 -12.66 4.92
CA LYS A 163 -16.51 -11.58 5.51
C LYS A 163 -15.27 -11.37 4.68
N TYR A 164 -14.92 -10.11 4.47
CA TYR A 164 -13.69 -9.71 3.79
C TYR A 164 -12.94 -8.71 4.64
N ASN A 165 -11.70 -9.05 4.99
CA ASN A 165 -10.77 -8.18 5.67
C ASN A 165 -9.88 -7.49 4.62
N LEU A 166 -9.96 -6.17 4.57
CA LEU A 166 -9.24 -5.33 3.61
C LEU A 166 -8.13 -4.56 4.34
N PRO A 167 -6.85 -4.91 4.11
CA PRO A 167 -5.72 -4.15 4.64
C PRO A 167 -5.73 -2.72 4.09
N THR A 168 -5.82 -1.73 4.97
CA THR A 168 -5.84 -0.32 4.56
C THR A 168 -5.50 0.59 5.74
N ALA A 169 -4.89 1.74 5.45
CA ALA A 169 -4.79 2.83 6.41
C ALA A 169 -6.12 3.61 6.52
N LYS A 170 -6.30 4.37 7.60
CA LYS A 170 -7.47 5.23 7.87
C LYS A 170 -8.78 4.46 7.92
N SER A 171 -8.74 3.29 8.50
CA SER A 171 -9.86 2.35 8.66
C SER A 171 -11.14 3.00 9.21
N GLU A 172 -11.05 3.82 10.26
CA GLU A 172 -12.21 4.52 10.83
C GLU A 172 -12.87 5.50 9.85
N LEU A 173 -12.08 6.22 9.07
CA LEU A 173 -12.58 7.19 8.09
C LEU A 173 -13.27 6.48 6.92
N LEU A 174 -12.68 5.38 6.44
CA LEU A 174 -13.29 4.53 5.42
C LEU A 174 -14.65 3.98 5.89
N CYS A 175 -14.71 3.44 7.10
CA CYS A 175 -15.96 2.97 7.70
C CYS A 175 -17.00 4.10 7.77
N ALA A 176 -16.61 5.29 8.21
CA ALA A 176 -17.53 6.43 8.28
C ALA A 176 -18.07 6.87 6.90
N HIS A 177 -17.28 6.73 5.83
CA HIS A 177 -17.76 7.00 4.47
C HIS A 177 -18.69 5.90 3.96
N ILE A 178 -18.36 4.62 4.20
CA ILE A 178 -19.16 3.48 3.74
C ILE A 178 -20.50 3.46 4.48
N SER A 179 -20.51 3.64 5.80
CA SER A 179 -21.72 3.63 6.63
C SER A 179 -22.74 4.74 6.29
N LYS A 180 -22.37 5.76 5.50
CA LYS A 180 -23.34 6.75 4.98
C LYS A 180 -24.22 6.19 3.85
N TYR A 181 -23.80 5.09 3.24
CA TYR A 181 -24.45 4.46 2.09
C TYR A 181 -25.00 3.06 2.40
N LEU A 182 -24.87 2.59 3.64
CA LEU A 182 -25.49 1.37 4.16
C LEU A 182 -26.84 1.70 4.82
#